data_AF-A0A258VZ33-F1
#
_entry.id   AF-A0A258VZ33-F1
#
_cell.length_a   1.000
_cell.length_b   1.000
_cell.length_c   1.000
_cell.angle_alpha   90.00
_cell.angle_beta   90.00
_cell.angle_gamma   90.00
#
_symmetry.space_group_name_H-M   'P 1'
#
loop_
_entity.id
_entity.type
_entity.pdbx_description
1 polymer ?
#
loop_
_entity_poly.entity_id
_entity_poly.type
_entity_poly.pdbx_seq_one_letter_code
_entity_poly.pdbx_strand_id
1 'polypeptide(L)'
;MLREPLSLDIRYPIQWHESRVNLAELAKLRYIHGWSRQELARHYGRTLNAITNYCQSIRRKNFDLDGLTIEEKEQIKWAYQN
;
A
#
# COMPACT_ATOMS: atom_id res chain seq x y z
N MET A 1 -28.00 -45.59 -4.03
CA MET A 1 -26.53 -45.59 -3.87
C MET A 1 -26.07 -44.14 -3.79
N LEU A 2 -25.33 -43.80 -2.73
CA LEU A 2 -24.75 -42.48 -2.50
C LEU A 2 -23.62 -42.18 -3.52
N ARG A 3 -23.58 -40.91 -3.96
CA ARG A 3 -22.45 -40.02 -4.41
C ARG A 3 -21.26 -40.68 -5.12
N GLU A 4 -20.74 -40.15 -6.21
CA GLU A 4 -20.11 -38.81 -6.33
C GLU A 4 -19.99 -38.38 -7.81
N PRO A 5 -20.08 -37.08 -8.15
CA PRO A 5 -19.28 -36.53 -9.23
C PRO A 5 -18.07 -35.80 -8.63
N LEU A 6 -16.94 -36.49 -8.49
CA LEU A 6 -15.64 -35.92 -8.11
C LEU A 6 -14.81 -35.54 -9.35
N SER A 7 -15.44 -34.88 -10.33
CA SER A 7 -14.74 -34.44 -11.54
C SER A 7 -15.24 -33.08 -12.05
N LEU A 8 -15.62 -32.22 -11.11
CA LEU A 8 -15.67 -30.79 -11.39
C LEU A 8 -14.25 -30.26 -11.20
N ASP A 9 -13.49 -30.28 -12.30
CA ASP A 9 -12.16 -29.68 -12.49
C ASP A 9 -12.26 -28.14 -12.40
N ILE A 10 -12.83 -27.65 -11.29
CA ILE A 10 -13.01 -26.22 -11.00
C ILE A 10 -11.65 -25.70 -10.61
N ARG A 11 -10.89 -25.29 -11.63
CA ARG A 11 -9.73 -24.43 -11.46
C ARG A 11 -10.24 -23.09 -10.94
N TYR A 12 -10.16 -22.88 -9.64
CA TYR A 12 -10.29 -21.53 -9.09
C TYR A 12 -9.23 -20.66 -9.78
N PRO A 13 -9.61 -19.58 -10.48
CA PRO A 13 -8.61 -18.67 -11.01
C PRO A 13 -7.82 -18.15 -9.81
N ILE A 14 -6.51 -18.38 -9.84
CA ILE A 14 -5.57 -17.80 -8.89
C ILE A 14 -5.86 -16.30 -8.90
N GLN A 15 -6.46 -15.79 -7.82
CA GLN A 15 -6.69 -14.37 -7.65
C GLN A 15 -5.30 -13.74 -7.58
N TRP A 16 -4.88 -13.14 -8.69
CA TRP A 16 -3.67 -12.32 -8.74
C TRP A 16 -3.81 -11.28 -7.62
N HIS A 17 -2.98 -11.45 -6.59
CA HIS A 17 -3.01 -10.63 -5.40
C HIS A 17 -2.92 -9.16 -5.84
N GLU A 18 -4.01 -8.42 -5.58
CA GLU A 18 -4.17 -7.02 -5.98
C GLU A 18 -2.89 -6.21 -5.79
N SER A 19 -2.59 -5.45 -6.84
CA SER A 19 -1.56 -4.41 -6.96
C SER A 19 -1.00 -3.98 -5.60
N ARG A 20 0.26 -4.35 -5.34
CA ARG A 20 0.99 -3.95 -4.14
C ARG A 20 0.87 -2.43 -4.02
N VAL A 21 0.34 -1.94 -2.90
CA VAL A 21 0.27 -0.50 -2.60
C VAL A 21 1.65 0.09 -2.85
N ASN A 22 1.74 1.05 -3.78
CA ASN A 22 3.00 1.71 -4.08
C ASN A 22 3.38 2.61 -2.90
N LEU A 23 4.36 2.16 -2.11
CA LEU A 23 4.78 2.89 -0.91
C LEU A 23 5.39 4.26 -1.24
N ALA A 24 6.05 4.40 -2.40
CA ALA A 24 6.62 5.67 -2.82
C ALA A 24 5.51 6.68 -3.11
N GLU A 25 4.50 6.28 -3.88
CA GLU A 25 3.34 7.12 -4.16
C GLU A 25 2.57 7.47 -2.87
N LEU A 26 2.34 6.48 -2.00
CA LEU A 26 1.70 6.72 -0.69
C LEU A 26 2.49 7.73 0.14
N ALA A 27 3.83 7.68 0.11
CA ALA A 27 4.68 8.64 0.80
C ALA A 27 4.53 10.05 0.21
N LYS A 28 4.51 10.20 -1.11
CA LYS A 28 4.29 11.50 -1.78
C LYS A 28 2.93 12.07 -1.40
N LEU A 29 1.87 11.29 -1.53
CA LEU A 29 0.50 11.72 -1.18
C LEU A 29 0.40 12.14 0.29
N ARG A 30 1.02 11.37 1.19
CA ARG A 30 0.96 11.66 2.62
C ARG A 30 1.75 12.89 3.03
N TYR A 31 3.02 12.98 2.61
CA TYR A 31 3.98 13.94 3.19
C TYR A 31 4.22 15.16 2.29
N ILE A 32 4.04 15.04 0.98
CA ILE A 32 4.17 16.17 0.05
C ILE A 32 2.81 16.82 -0.19
N HIS A 33 1.80 16.01 -0.50
CA HIS A 33 0.45 16.53 -0.79
C HIS A 33 -0.44 16.69 0.44
N GLY A 34 0.01 16.25 1.63
CA GLY A 34 -0.69 16.46 2.90
C GLY A 34 -1.97 15.63 3.08
N TRP A 35 -2.18 14.58 2.30
CA TRP A 35 -3.41 13.78 2.36
C TRP A 35 -3.57 13.12 3.73
N SER A 36 -4.78 13.13 4.27
CA SER A 36 -5.11 12.43 5.51
C SER A 36 -5.03 10.91 5.31
N ARG A 37 -4.79 10.18 6.41
CA ARG A 37 -4.80 8.71 6.38
C ARG A 37 -6.16 8.14 5.94
N GLN A 38 -7.25 8.88 6.17
CA GLN A 38 -8.59 8.51 5.74
C GLN A 38 -8.76 8.65 4.22
N GLU A 39 -8.23 9.72 3.63
CA GLU A 39 -8.21 9.89 2.16
C GLU A 39 -7.37 8.81 1.49
N LEU A 40 -6.19 8.51 2.04
CA LEU A 40 -5.35 7.41 1.54
C LEU A 40 -6.05 6.06 1.64
N ALA A 41 -6.77 5.79 2.73
CA ALA A 41 -7.53 4.56 2.91
C ALA A 41 -8.62 4.41 1.85
N ARG A 42 -9.36 5.50 1.57
CA ARG A 42 -10.36 5.54 0.50
C ARG A 42 -9.74 5.36 -0.89
N HIS A 43 -8.64 6.05 -1.16
CA HIS A 43 -7.96 6.01 -2.46
C HIS A 43 -7.41 4.63 -2.80
N TYR A 44 -6.76 3.97 -1.85
CA TYR A 44 -6.18 2.63 -2.04
C TYR A 44 -7.19 1.50 -1.77
N GLY A 45 -8.43 1.79 -1.37
CA GLY A 45 -9.41 0.76 -0.99
C GLY A 45 -8.93 -0.10 0.19
N ARG A 46 -8.17 0.47 1.12
CA ARG A 46 -7.57 -0.25 2.26
C ARG A 46 -8.13 0.26 3.59
N THR A 47 -7.97 -0.54 4.63
CA THR A 47 -8.35 -0.11 5.98
C THR A 47 -7.41 0.96 6.50
N LEU A 48 -7.91 1.80 7.42
CA LEU A 48 -7.09 2.83 8.08
C LEU A 48 -5.88 2.23 8.81
N ASN A 49 -6.05 1.04 9.40
CA ASN A 49 -4.95 0.31 10.03
C ASN A 49 -3.87 -0.10 9.03
N ALA A 50 -4.24 -0.59 7.84
CA ALA A 50 -3.28 -0.95 6.82
C ALA A 50 -2.46 0.28 6.37
N ILE A 51 -3.12 1.41 6.10
CA ILE A 51 -2.45 2.68 5.78
C ILE A 51 -1.52 3.12 6.91
N THR A 52 -1.95 2.99 8.16
CA THR A 52 -1.13 3.33 9.33
C THR A 52 0.11 2.46 9.39
N ASN A 53 -0.02 1.15 9.16
CA ASN A 53 1.11 0.22 9.11
C ASN A 53 2.07 0.56 7.95
N TYR A 54 1.56 0.96 6.78
CA TYR A 54 2.40 1.42 5.68
C TYR A 54 3.16 2.69 6.04
N CYS A 55 2.50 3.69 6.59
CA CYS A 55 3.17 4.91 7.06
C CYS A 55 4.26 4.62 8.10
N GLN A 56 4.01 3.69 9.04
CA GLN A 56 5.00 3.26 10.01
C GLN A 56 6.19 2.54 9.36
N SER A 57 5.92 1.65 8.40
CA SER A 57 6.95 0.95 7.63
C SER A 57 7.85 1.93 6.87
N ILE A 58 7.25 2.91 6.19
CA ILE A 58 7.97 3.98 5.47
C ILE A 58 8.88 4.75 6.43
N ARG A 59 8.37 5.09 7.62
CA ARG A 59 9.16 5.77 8.65
C ARG A 59 10.32 4.91 9.17
N ARG A 60 10.09 3.61 9.41
CA ARG A 60 11.15 2.68 9.86
C ARG A 60 12.26 2.53 8.83
N LYS A 61 11.93 2.67 7.54
CA LYS A 61 12.89 2.71 6.44
C LYS A 61 13.52 4.08 6.21
N ASN A 62 13.29 5.06 7.08
CA ASN A 62 13.81 6.43 6.93
C ASN A 62 13.46 7.07 5.56
N PHE A 63 12.26 6.77 5.04
CA PHE A 63 11.80 7.20 3.72
C PHE A 63 12.67 6.70 2.54
N ASP A 64 13.50 5.70 2.78
CA ASP A 64 14.28 5.03 1.75
C ASP A 64 13.41 4.00 1.03
N LEU A 65 12.67 4.48 0.03
CA LEU A 65 11.80 3.68 -0.82
C LEU A 65 12.31 3.68 -2.25
N ASP A 66 12.23 2.52 -2.89
CA ASP A 66 12.44 2.40 -4.33
C ASP A 66 11.35 3.17 -5.07
N GLY A 67 11.76 4.06 -5.98
CA GLY A 67 10.85 4.92 -6.76
C GLY A 67 10.69 6.35 -6.24
N LEU A 68 11.40 6.74 -5.17
CA LEU A 68 11.56 8.14 -4.78
C LEU A 68 12.91 8.69 -5.28
N THR A 69 12.89 9.89 -5.88
CA THR A 69 14.14 10.62 -6.19
C THR A 69 14.79 11.14 -4.90
N ILE A 70 16.07 11.56 -4.98
CA ILE A 70 16.78 12.13 -3.83
C ILE A 70 16.05 13.38 -3.32
N GLU A 71 15.62 14.26 -4.23
CA GLU A 71 14.85 15.48 -3.91
C GLU A 71 13.54 15.16 -3.18
N GLU A 72 12.79 14.16 -3.65
CA GLU A 72 11.54 13.75 -3.01
C GLU A 72 11.77 13.19 -1.60
N LYS A 73 12.85 12.42 -1.41
CA LYS A 73 13.24 11.91 -0.09
C LYS A 73 13.56 13.06 0.88
N GLU A 74 14.30 14.08 0.42
CA GLU A 74 14.61 15.26 1.23
C GLU A 74 13.37 16.07 1.57
N GLN A 75 12.50 16.30 0.59
CA GLN A 75 11.25 17.03 0.79
C GLN A 75 10.33 16.31 1.78
N ILE A 76 10.20 14.98 1.67
CA ILE A 76 9.43 14.17 2.62
C ILE A 76 10.02 14.23 4.03
N LYS A 77 11.35 14.16 4.15
CA LYS A 77 12.04 14.28 5.46
C LYS A 77 11.81 15.65 6.07
N TRP A 78 11.91 16.72 5.29
CA TRP A 78 11.66 18.08 5.74
C TRP A 78 10.21 18.27 6.20
N ALA A 79 9.24 17.81 5.39
CA ALA A 79 7.81 17.89 5.70
C ALA A 79 7.37 17.01 6.88
N TYR A 80 8.20 16.04 7.28
CA TYR A 80 7.98 15.24 8.47
C TYR A 80 8.58 15.85 9.74
N GLN A 81 9.66 16.62 9.60
CA GLN A 81 10.37 17.27 10.72
C GLN A 81 9.75 18.61 11.12
N ASN A 82 9.04 19.27 10.22
CA ASN A 82 8.31 20.53 10.43
C ASN A 82 6.80 20.27 10.52
#